data_AF-A0AAJ0DMX8-F1
#
_entry.id   AF-A0AAJ0DMX8-F1
#
_cell.length_a   1.000
_cell.length_b   1.000
_cell.length_c   1.000
_cell.angle_alpha   90.00
_cell.angle_beta   90.00
_cell.angle_gamma   90.00
#
_symmetry.space_group_name_H-M   'P 1'
#
loop_
_entity.id
_entity.type
_entity.pdbx_description
1 polymer ?
#
loop_
_entity_poly.entity_id
_entity_poly.type
_entity_poly.pdbx_seq_one_letter_code
_entity_poly.pdbx_strand_id
1 'polypeptide(L)'
;MENERGELVDLYVPRKCSATNRIITAKDHGSVQLSVGKVDDNGRYTGDNQSYALCGFVRAMGESDDCMNRLAQKDGFLRGVWSASR
;
A
#
# COMPACT_ATOMS: atom_id res chain seq x y z
N MET A 1 7.81 -12.89 15.10
CA MET A 1 7.92 -14.22 15.72
C MET A 1 8.20 -13.97 17.18
N GLU A 2 7.51 -14.69 18.07
CA GLU A 2 7.71 -14.58 19.52
C GLU A 2 8.35 -15.87 20.04
N ASN A 3 9.20 -15.75 21.06
CA ASN A 3 9.70 -16.92 21.78
C ASN A 3 8.65 -17.40 22.82
N GLU A 4 8.95 -18.50 23.52
CA GLU A 4 8.07 -19.05 24.57
C GLU A 4 7.82 -18.09 25.75
N ARG A 5 8.62 -17.03 25.88
CA ARG A 5 8.47 -15.99 26.91
C ARG A 5 7.66 -14.78 26.41
N GLY A 6 7.16 -14.80 25.18
CA GLY A 6 6.40 -13.70 24.57
C GLY A 6 7.26 -12.54 24.06
N GLU A 7 8.57 -12.72 23.93
CA GLU A 7 9.46 -11.68 23.43
C GLU A 7 9.58 -11.77 21.91
N LEU A 8 9.48 -10.62 21.22
CA LEU A 8 9.69 -10.52 19.78
C LEU A 8 11.16 -10.78 19.46
N VAL A 9 11.44 -11.90 18.79
CA VAL A 9 12.80 -12.31 18.42
C VAL A 9 13.23 -11.86 17.02
N ASP A 10 12.29 -11.36 16.22
CA ASP A 10 12.59 -10.89 14.85
C ASP A 10 13.28 -9.53 14.86
N LEU A 11 14.35 -9.40 14.08
CA LEU A 11 15.09 -8.14 13.90
C LEU A 11 14.22 -7.03 13.28
N TYR A 12 13.27 -7.38 12.41
CA TYR A 12 12.32 -6.46 11.83
C TYR A 12 11.09 -7.22 11.33
N VAL A 13 9.94 -6.54 11.29
CA VAL A 13 8.73 -7.04 10.64
C VAL A 13 8.64 -6.39 9.25
N PRO A 14 8.75 -7.17 8.16
CA PRO A 14 8.73 -6.61 6.81
C PRO A 14 7.42 -5.91 6.45
N ARG A 15 7.51 -4.95 5.52
CA ARG A 15 6.32 -4.35 4.88
C ARG A 15 5.60 -5.38 4.01
N LYS A 16 4.29 -5.20 3.87
CA LYS A 16 3.45 -5.99 2.96
C LYS A 16 2.89 -5.09 1.86
N CYS A 17 2.78 -5.65 0.66
CA CYS A 17 2.12 -5.00 -0.47
C CYS A 17 0.64 -4.82 -0.17
N SER A 18 0.14 -3.58 -0.23
CA SER A 18 -1.26 -3.22 0.01
C SER A 18 -2.22 -3.91 -0.97
N ALA A 19 -1.75 -4.23 -2.18
CA ALA A 19 -2.58 -4.85 -3.21
C ALA A 19 -2.72 -6.37 -3.07
N THR A 20 -1.64 -7.07 -2.72
CA THR A 20 -1.54 -8.54 -2.77
C THR A 20 -1.23 -9.21 -1.44
N ASN A 21 -0.96 -8.43 -0.38
CA ASN A 21 -0.48 -8.89 0.92
C ASN A 21 0.85 -9.68 0.89
N ARG A 22 1.54 -9.72 -0.25
CA ARG A 22 2.89 -10.30 -0.35
C ARG A 22 3.89 -9.48 0.46
N ILE A 23 4.85 -10.16 1.06
CA ILE A 23 5.98 -9.52 1.76
C ILE A 23 6.84 -8.79 0.73
N ILE A 24 7.20 -7.53 1.04
CA ILE A 24 8.20 -6.77 0.30
C ILE A 24 9.56 -7.07 0.94
N THR A 25 10.43 -7.74 0.19
CA THR A 25 11.76 -8.11 0.67
C THR A 25 12.69 -6.91 0.70
N ALA A 26 13.74 -6.95 1.52
CA ALA A 26 14.70 -5.86 1.64
C ALA A 26 15.47 -5.54 0.35
N LYS A 27 15.58 -6.51 -0.58
CA LYS A 27 16.25 -6.36 -1.87
C LYS A 27 15.29 -6.08 -3.05
N ASP A 28 13.99 -5.90 -2.77
CA ASP A 28 13.03 -5.51 -3.80
C ASP A 28 13.13 -4.01 -4.10
N HIS A 29 14.11 -3.65 -4.96
CA HIS A 29 14.31 -2.29 -5.46
C HIS A 29 13.26 -1.87 -6.50
N GLY A 30 12.40 -2.80 -6.93
CA GLY A 30 11.24 -2.51 -7.76
C GLY A 30 10.03 -2.07 -6.94
N SER A 31 10.05 -2.20 -5.61
CA SER A 31 8.94 -1.76 -4.76
C SER A 31 8.89 -0.24 -4.59
N VAL A 32 7.69 0.29 -4.35
CA VAL A 32 7.47 1.71 -4.03
C VAL A 32 6.56 1.85 -2.83
N GLN A 33 6.71 2.99 -2.16
CA GLN A 33 5.75 3.47 -1.17
C GLN A 33 5.23 4.82 -1.66
N LEU A 34 3.92 4.87 -1.93
CA LEU A 34 3.23 6.06 -2.38
C LEU A 34 2.53 6.71 -1.19
N SER A 35 2.65 8.02 -1.06
CA SER A 35 1.96 8.81 -0.03
C SER A 35 0.97 9.74 -0.68
N VAL A 36 -0.32 9.53 -0.38
CA VAL A 36 -1.44 10.35 -0.85
C VAL A 36 -1.82 11.31 0.26
N GLY A 37 -1.70 12.62 0.01
CA GLY A 37 -2.04 13.64 0.98
C GLY A 37 -3.54 13.74 1.23
N LYS A 38 -3.94 13.73 2.50
CA LYS A 38 -5.33 13.98 2.89
C LYS A 38 -5.61 15.47 2.82
N VAL A 39 -6.75 15.81 2.23
CA VAL A 39 -7.22 17.19 2.10
C VAL A 39 -8.41 17.47 3.01
N ASP A 40 -8.51 18.69 3.50
CA ASP A 40 -9.69 19.19 4.20
C ASP A 40 -10.82 19.57 3.22
N ASP A 41 -11.96 20.00 3.75
CA ASP A 41 -13.12 20.42 2.95
C ASP A 41 -12.84 21.65 2.06
N ASN A 42 -11.77 22.40 2.34
CA ASN A 42 -11.32 23.54 1.53
C ASN A 42 -10.28 23.13 0.48
N GLY A 43 -9.99 21.83 0.35
CA GLY A 43 -8.99 21.29 -0.56
C GLY A 43 -7.54 21.54 -0.13
N ARG A 44 -7.30 21.89 1.14
CA ARG A 44 -5.94 22.12 1.67
C ARG A 44 -5.38 20.86 2.26
N TYR A 45 -4.09 20.63 2.03
CA TYR A 45 -3.36 19.52 2.63
C TYR A 45 -3.37 19.63 4.16
N THR A 46 -3.75 18.55 4.83
CA THR A 46 -3.94 18.49 6.29
C THR A 46 -2.65 18.21 7.07
N GLY A 47 -1.58 17.80 6.39
CA GLY A 47 -0.36 17.30 7.04
C GLY A 47 -0.31 15.77 7.13
N ASP A 48 -1.45 15.08 7.00
CA ASP A 48 -1.55 13.64 7.06
C ASP A 48 -1.56 12.99 5.67
N ASN A 49 -0.93 11.81 5.59
CA ASN A 49 -0.85 11.02 4.37
C ASN A 49 -1.47 9.63 4.56
N GLN A 50 -2.15 9.14 3.53
CA GLN A 50 -2.43 7.72 3.36
C GLN A 50 -1.29 7.08 2.57
N SER A 51 -0.65 6.06 3.12
CA SER A 51 0.46 5.37 2.46
C SER A 51 0.06 4.03 1.87
N TYR A 52 0.49 3.76 0.64
CA TYR A 52 0.32 2.48 -0.06
C TYR A 52 1.66 1.90 -0.44
N ALA A 53 1.88 0.63 -0.15
CA ALA A 53 3.09 -0.09 -0.55
C ALA A 53 2.77 -1.03 -1.71
N LEU A 54 3.47 -0.89 -2.84
CA LEU A 54 3.33 -1.78 -3.99
C LEU A 54 4.65 -2.53 -4.19
N CYS A 55 4.59 -3.85 -4.25
CA CYS A 55 5.76 -4.68 -4.51
C CYS A 55 6.20 -4.60 -5.97
N GLY A 56 7.48 -4.85 -6.24
CA GLY A 56 8.05 -4.79 -7.58
C GLY A 56 7.39 -5.76 -8.56
N PHE A 57 6.89 -6.90 -8.08
CA PHE A 57 6.16 -7.88 -8.89
C PHE A 57 4.91 -7.28 -9.55
N VAL A 58 4.06 -6.57 -8.81
CA VAL A 58 2.84 -5.95 -9.34
C VAL A 58 3.19 -4.87 -10.36
N ARG A 59 4.25 -4.09 -10.09
CA ARG A 59 4.74 -3.05 -10.99
C ARG A 59 5.30 -3.62 -12.29
N ALA A 60 6.05 -4.72 -12.22
CA ALA A 60 6.61 -5.38 -13.39
C ALA A 60 5.54 -5.97 -14.31
N MET A 61 4.40 -6.42 -13.77
CA MET A 61 3.28 -6.93 -14.56
C MET A 61 2.40 -5.85 -15.19
N GLY A 62 2.60 -4.57 -14.85
CA GLY A 62 1.73 -3.48 -15.34
C GLY A 62 0.40 -3.33 -14.58
N GLU A 63 0.11 -4.21 -13.62
CA GLU A 63 -1.13 -4.20 -12.81
C GLU A 63 -1.13 -3.14 -11.68
N SER A 64 -0.08 -2.31 -11.63
CA SER A 64 0.08 -1.29 -10.59
C SER A 64 -1.02 -0.23 -10.62
N ASP A 65 -1.47 0.17 -11.81
CA ASP A 65 -2.49 1.20 -11.99
C ASP A 65 -3.86 0.73 -11.52
N ASP A 66 -4.31 -0.45 -11.98
CA ASP A 66 -5.58 -1.05 -11.56
C ASP A 66 -5.62 -1.27 -10.04
N CYS A 67 -4.53 -1.77 -9.46
CA CYS A 67 -4.41 -1.94 -8.02
C CYS A 67 -4.54 -0.62 -7.26
N MET A 68 -3.94 0.47 -7.76
CA MET A 68 -4.02 1.77 -7.13
C MET A 68 -5.43 2.35 -7.20
N ASN A 69 -6.10 2.26 -8.36
CA ASN A 69 -7.48 2.71 -8.53
C ASN A 69 -8.43 1.97 -7.58
N ARG A 70 -8.27 0.64 -7.46
CA ARG A 70 -9.05 -0.18 -6.52
C ARG A 70 -8.81 0.21 -5.06
N LEU A 71 -7.56 0.41 -4.66
CA LEU A 71 -7.20 0.76 -3.28
C LEU A 71 -7.67 2.17 -2.91
N ALA A 72 -7.43 3.16 -3.76
CA ALA A 72 -7.87 4.54 -3.53
C ALA A 72 -9.40 4.67 -3.52
N GLN A 73 -10.11 3.93 -4.38
CA GLN A 73 -11.57 3.91 -4.37
C GLN A 73 -12.11 3.23 -3.10
N LYS A 74 -11.48 2.15 -2.64
CA LYS A 74 -11.85 1.47 -1.40
C LYS A 74 -11.69 2.39 -0.18
N ASP A 75 -10.62 3.18 -0.14
CA ASP A 75 -10.34 4.10 0.96
C ASP A 75 -11.07 5.45 0.83
N GLY A 76 -11.92 5.61 -0.20
CA GLY A 76 -12.81 6.76 -0.37
C GLY A 76 -12.20 7.97 -1.07
N PHE A 77 -10.97 7.88 -1.59
CA PHE A 77 -10.32 8.97 -2.33
C PHE A 77 -10.83 9.11 -3.77
N LEU A 78 -11.31 8.02 -4.36
CA LEU A 78 -11.85 7.98 -5.72
C LEU A 78 -13.28 7.45 -5.73
N ARG A 79 -14.07 7.86 -6.72
CA ARG A 79 -15.44 7.38 -6.93
C ARG A 79 -15.68 7.09 -8.40
N GLY A 80 -16.12 5.86 -8.70
CA GLY A 80 -16.54 5.46 -10.05
C GLY A 80 -15.40 5.24 -11.05
N VAL A 81 -14.15 5.14 -10.58
CA VAL A 81 -12.98 4.92 -11.44
C VAL A 81 -12.72 3.42 -11.66
N TRP A 82 -12.97 2.60 -10.64
CA TRP A 82 -12.74 1.15 -10.67
C TRP A 82 -14.06 0.37 -10.53
N SER A 83 -14.17 -0.75 -11.26
CA SER A 83 -15.29 -1.69 -11.22
C SER A 83 -14.79 -3.12 -10.98
N ALA A 84 -15.49 -3.87 -10.13
CA ALA A 84 -15.20 -5.29 -9.91
C ALA A 84 -15.69 -6.18 -11.07
N SER A 85 -16.68 -5.71 -11.83
CA SER A 85 -17.13 -6.36 -13.06
C SER A 85 -16.30 -5.81 -14.21
N ARG A 86 -15.59 -6.71 -14.91
CA ARG A 86 -15.02 -6.45 -16.24
C ARG A 86 -16.01 -6.85 -17.31
#